data_AF-X0QV61-F1
#
_entry.id   AF-X0QV61-F1
#
_cell.length_a   1.000
_cell.length_b   1.000
_cell.length_c   1.000
_cell.angle_alpha   90.00
_cell.angle_beta   90.00
_cell.angle_gamma   90.00
#
_symmetry.space_group_name_H-M   'P 1'
#
loop_
_entity.id
_entity.type
_entity.pdbx_description
1 polymer ?
#
loop_
_entity_poly.entity_id
_entity_poly.type
_entity_poly.pdbx_seq_one_letter_code
_entity_poly.pdbx_strand_id
1 'polypeptide(L)'
;MVVQGPPGTGKTHTIANVICHYLALGKRVLVTSMKDPALKVLQGQLPESIRPLAVSLLTSENEGLKQFEHAIKKISSEVSSINRDAYKKDILMFDNQIDTIHAQLANTDNKITAWARLNLDDITIDKETIKPIDAATEVAQNRQLIDSFPDKLV
;
A
#
# COMPACT_ATOMS: atom_id res chain seq x y z
N MET A 1 4.84 22.16 -8.76
CA MET A 1 5.80 21.06 -8.54
C MET A 1 6.53 20.80 -9.84
N VAL A 2 7.86 20.71 -9.80
CA VAL A 2 8.68 20.31 -10.96
C VAL A 2 9.15 18.88 -10.69
N VAL A 3 8.73 17.92 -11.51
CA VAL A 3 9.23 16.54 -11.44
C VAL A 3 10.35 16.41 -12.46
N GLN A 4 11.59 16.47 -12.00
CA GLN A 4 12.78 16.23 -12.81
C GLN A 4 13.25 14.80 -12.56
N GLY A 5 13.61 14.07 -13.62
CA GLY A 5 14.20 12.75 -13.49
C GLY A 5 14.97 12.36 -14.75
N PRO A 6 15.82 11.32 -14.72
CA PRO A 6 16.56 10.82 -15.87
C PRO A 6 15.62 10.22 -16.95
N PRO A 7 15.95 10.30 -18.25
CA PRO A 7 15.12 9.76 -19.33
C PRO A 7 14.97 8.24 -19.12
N GLY A 8 13.74 7.71 -19.15
CA GLY A 8 13.56 6.33 -18.73
C GLY A 8 12.12 5.94 -18.42
N THR A 9 11.72 5.93 -17.15
CA THR A 9 10.57 5.09 -16.77
C THR A 9 9.71 5.62 -15.60
N GLY A 10 10.09 6.73 -14.94
CA GLY A 10 9.36 7.23 -13.77
C GLY A 10 8.40 8.40 -14.01
N LYS A 11 8.76 9.35 -14.89
CA LYS A 11 8.09 10.66 -14.98
C LYS A 11 6.64 10.58 -15.46
N THR A 12 6.37 9.83 -16.53
CA THR A 12 5.01 9.73 -17.09
C THR A 12 4.05 9.07 -16.11
N HIS A 13 4.53 8.07 -15.37
CA HIS A 13 3.74 7.42 -14.32
C HIS A 13 3.48 8.38 -13.16
N THR A 14 4.48 9.18 -12.75
CA THR A 14 4.29 10.25 -11.77
C THR A 14 3.26 11.28 -12.24
N ILE A 15 3.28 11.70 -13.52
CA ILE A 15 2.29 12.62 -14.09
C ILE A 15 0.89 12.00 -14.04
N ALA A 16 0.74 10.73 -14.44
CA ALA A 16 -0.53 10.01 -14.36
C ALA A 16 -1.07 9.95 -12.92
N ASN A 17 -0.20 9.68 -11.94
CA ASN A 17 -0.57 9.64 -10.53
C ASN A 17 -1.02 11.02 -10.02
N VAL A 18 -0.32 12.09 -10.40
CA VAL A 18 -0.69 13.47 -10.05
C VAL A 18 -2.04 13.83 -10.67
N ILE A 19 -2.28 13.47 -11.93
CA ILE A 19 -3.59 13.66 -12.57
C ILE A 19 -4.67 12.93 -11.79
N CYS A 20 -4.48 11.65 -11.48
CA CYS A 20 -5.44 10.85 -10.72
C CYS A 20 -5.73 11.45 -9.34
N HIS A 21 -4.70 11.93 -8.65
CA HIS A 21 -4.85 12.60 -7.36
C HIS A 21 -5.72 13.85 -7.46
N TYR A 22 -5.46 14.75 -8.42
CA TYR A 22 -6.27 15.95 -8.59
C TYR A 22 -7.70 15.63 -9.02
N LEU A 23 -7.91 14.61 -9.85
CA LEU A 23 -9.25 14.13 -10.21
C LEU A 23 -9.99 13.56 -8.99
N ALA A 24 -9.32 12.81 -8.11
CA ALA A 24 -9.90 12.30 -6.87
C ALA A 24 -10.32 13.42 -5.91
N LEU A 25 -9.64 14.57 -5.97
CA LEU A 25 -10.02 15.80 -5.25
C LEU A 25 -11.12 16.61 -5.96
N GLY A 26 -11.70 16.08 -7.04
CA GLY A 26 -12.75 16.75 -7.83
C GLY A 26 -12.26 17.95 -8.65
N LYS A 27 -10.94 18.05 -8.93
CA LYS A 27 -10.37 19.14 -9.73
C LYS A 27 -10.43 18.81 -11.22
N ARG A 28 -10.44 19.86 -12.05
CA ARG A 28 -10.29 19.77 -13.51
C ARG A 28 -8.81 19.89 -13.86
N VAL A 29 -8.32 19.01 -14.73
CA VAL A 29 -6.90 18.96 -15.12
C VAL A 29 -6.78 19.14 -16.64
N LEU A 30 -5.95 20.10 -17.07
CA LEU A 30 -5.55 20.27 -18.47
C LEU A 30 -4.11 19.80 -18.61
N VAL A 31 -3.85 18.93 -19.57
CA VAL A 31 -2.51 18.44 -19.89
C VAL A 31 -2.13 18.90 -21.29
N THR A 32 -0.94 19.46 -21.42
CA THR A 32 -0.36 19.89 -22.70
C THR A 32 0.99 19.22 -22.92
N SER A 33 1.37 19.01 -24.18
CA SER A 33 2.66 18.44 -24.58
C SER A 33 3.08 19.04 -25.91
N MET A 34 4.39 19.10 -26.14
CA MET A 34 4.97 19.53 -27.42
C MET A 34 4.75 18.49 -28.55
N LYS A 35 4.58 17.21 -28.19
CA LYS A 35 4.45 16.11 -29.16
C LYS A 35 3.25 15.22 -28.83
N ASP A 36 2.42 14.92 -29.83
CA ASP A 36 1.22 14.07 -29.71
C ASP A 36 1.47 12.67 -29.13
N PRO A 37 2.55 11.93 -29.49
CA PRO A 37 2.81 10.61 -28.92
C PRO A 37 2.92 10.61 -27.39
N ALA A 38 3.42 11.69 -26.79
CA ALA A 38 3.56 11.77 -25.34
C ALA A 38 2.19 11.81 -24.63
N LEU A 39 1.18 12.45 -25.23
CA LEU A 39 -0.18 12.47 -24.69
C LEU A 39 -0.83 11.09 -24.80
N LYS A 40 -0.60 10.36 -25.90
CA LYS A 40 -1.08 8.98 -26.06
C LYS A 40 -0.46 8.02 -25.03
N VAL A 41 0.85 8.13 -24.81
CA VAL A 41 1.53 7.32 -23.78
C VAL A 41 0.99 7.65 -22.40
N LEU A 42 0.80 8.93 -22.07
CA LEU A 42 0.24 9.35 -20.78
C LEU A 42 -1.20 8.86 -20.61
N GLN A 43 -2.04 8.93 -21.65
CA GLN A 43 -3.40 8.39 -21.62
C GLN A 43 -3.37 6.88 -21.32
N GLY A 44 -2.44 6.14 -21.92
CA GLY A 44 -2.24 4.71 -21.61
C GLY A 44 -1.82 4.41 -20.17
N GLN A 45 -1.17 5.35 -19.48
CA GLN A 45 -0.79 5.20 -18.07
C GLN A 45 -1.95 5.48 -17.10
N LEU A 46 -3.04 6.10 -17.56
CA LEU A 46 -4.22 6.31 -16.70
C LEU A 46 -4.94 4.98 -16.45
N PRO A 47 -5.60 4.81 -15.29
CA PRO A 47 -6.47 3.67 -15.02
C PRO A 47 -7.62 3.55 -16.03
N GLU A 48 -8.08 2.33 -16.32
CA GLU A 48 -9.15 2.07 -17.31
C GLU A 48 -10.48 2.77 -17.02
N SER A 49 -10.78 3.00 -15.75
CA SER A 49 -11.95 3.77 -15.30
C SER A 49 -11.84 5.26 -15.64
N ILE A 50 -10.62 5.81 -15.67
CA ILE A 50 -10.36 7.24 -15.89
C ILE A 50 -10.04 7.55 -17.35
N ARG A 51 -9.40 6.62 -18.08
CA ARG A 51 -9.06 6.79 -19.52
C ARG A 51 -10.17 7.36 -20.40
N PRO A 52 -11.45 6.94 -20.28
CA PRO A 52 -12.53 7.47 -21.10
C PRO A 52 -12.82 8.95 -20.85
N LEU A 53 -12.46 9.46 -19.67
CA LEU A 53 -12.63 10.87 -19.30
C LEU A 53 -11.56 11.76 -19.93
N ALA A 54 -10.45 11.17 -20.38
CA ALA A 54 -9.35 11.87 -21.03
C ALA A 54 -9.66 12.08 -22.52
N VAL A 55 -10.35 13.19 -22.83
CA VAL A 55 -10.64 13.60 -24.21
C VAL A 55 -9.49 14.44 -24.74
N SER A 56 -8.91 14.04 -25.87
CA SER A 56 -7.91 14.84 -26.57
C SER A 56 -8.58 15.76 -27.59
N LEU A 57 -8.32 17.07 -27.50
CA LEU A 57 -8.81 18.06 -28.48
C LEU A 57 -7.96 18.13 -29.77
N LEU A 58 -6.88 17.34 -29.87
CA LEU A 58 -5.89 17.46 -30.96
C LEU A 58 -6.09 16.46 -32.10
N THR A 59 -7.09 15.57 -32.04
CA THR A 59 -7.40 14.65 -33.13
C THR A 59 -8.21 15.35 -34.23
N SER A 60 -8.17 14.81 -35.45
CA SER A 60 -9.04 15.27 -36.54
C SER A 60 -10.49 15.37 -36.05
N GLU A 61 -11.23 16.41 -36.48
CA GLU A 61 -12.55 16.78 -35.90
C GLU A 61 -13.49 15.57 -35.73
N ASN A 62 -13.48 14.65 -36.70
CA ASN A 62 -14.30 13.43 -36.67
C ASN A 62 -13.86 12.38 -35.64
N GLU A 63 -12.57 12.20 -35.41
CA GLU A 63 -12.07 11.25 -34.39
C GLU A 63 -12.24 11.81 -32.98
N GLY A 64 -12.00 13.11 -32.80
CA GLY A 64 -12.22 13.80 -31.53
C GLY A 64 -13.69 13.74 -31.11
N LEU A 65 -14.62 14.00 -32.03
CA LEU A 65 -16.06 13.90 -31.75
C LEU A 65 -16.46 12.49 -31.31
N LYS A 66 -15.98 11.46 -32.00
CA LYS A 66 -16.30 10.06 -31.64
C LYS A 66 -15.78 9.68 -30.26
N GLN A 67 -14.57 10.09 -29.90
CA GLN A 67 -14.01 9.87 -28.56
C GLN A 67 -14.84 10.61 -27.50
N PHE A 68 -15.26 11.84 -27.79
CA PHE A 68 -16.10 12.63 -26.90
C PHE A 68 -17.49 12.00 -26.68
N GLU A 69 -18.15 11.56 -27.75
CA GLU A 69 -19.43 10.85 -27.64
C GLU A 69 -19.31 9.55 -26.84
N HIS A 70 -18.23 8.79 -27.07
CA HIS A 70 -17.96 7.56 -26.32
C HIS A 70 -17.75 7.85 -24.83
N ALA A 71 -16.99 8.90 -24.51
CA ALA A 71 -16.78 9.36 -23.14
C ALA A 71 -18.11 9.72 -22.45
N ILE A 72 -18.96 10.52 -23.10
CA ILE A 72 -20.27 10.90 -22.57
C ILE A 72 -21.13 9.66 -22.31
N LYS A 73 -21.23 8.74 -23.28
CA LYS A 73 -22.02 7.52 -23.13
C LYS A 73 -21.53 6.68 -21.95
N LYS A 74 -20.20 6.50 -21.82
CA LYS A 74 -19.62 5.72 -20.73
C LYS A 74 -19.86 6.38 -19.38
N ILE A 75 -19.62 7.70 -19.26
CA ILE A 75 -19.90 8.46 -18.03
C ILE A 75 -21.39 8.34 -17.66
N SER A 76 -22.29 8.55 -18.61
CA SER A 76 -23.74 8.48 -18.35
C SER A 76 -24.14 7.09 -17.86
N SER A 77 -23.58 6.03 -18.42
CA SER A 77 -23.85 4.66 -18.00
C SER A 77 -23.31 4.35 -16.60
N GLU A 78 -22.09 4.79 -16.28
CA GLU A 78 -21.48 4.60 -14.96
C GLU A 78 -22.19 5.43 -13.89
N VAL A 79 -22.51 6.69 -14.15
CA VAL A 79 -23.26 7.53 -13.21
C VAL A 79 -24.63 6.94 -12.88
N SER A 80 -25.28 6.30 -13.85
CA SER A 80 -26.58 5.65 -13.65
C SER A 80 -26.48 4.34 -12.85
N SER A 81 -25.33 3.67 -12.86
CA SER A 81 -25.12 2.41 -12.14
C SER A 81 -24.51 2.59 -10.74
N ILE A 82 -24.01 3.79 -10.40
CA ILE A 82 -23.45 4.09 -9.07
C ILE A 82 -24.52 3.99 -7.99
N ASN A 83 -24.41 2.96 -7.15
CA ASN A 83 -25.18 2.83 -5.92
C ASN A 83 -24.37 3.41 -4.75
N ARG A 84 -24.66 4.68 -4.39
CA ARG A 84 -23.94 5.38 -3.31
C ARG A 84 -24.02 4.67 -1.95
N ASP A 85 -25.13 4.00 -1.66
CA ASP A 85 -25.32 3.32 -0.38
C ASP A 85 -24.46 2.05 -0.28
N ALA A 86 -24.31 1.33 -1.40
CA ALA A 86 -23.40 0.18 -1.48
C ALA A 86 -21.95 0.63 -1.23
N TYR A 87 -21.48 1.66 -1.93
CA TYR A 87 -20.12 2.18 -1.72
C TYR A 87 -19.89 2.70 -0.30
N LYS A 88 -20.89 3.34 0.33
CA LYS A 88 -20.78 3.79 1.71
C LYS A 88 -20.62 2.60 2.68
N LYS A 89 -21.31 1.49 2.44
CA LYS A 89 -21.14 0.25 3.22
C LYS A 89 -19.74 -0.35 3.02
N ASP A 90 -19.27 -0.38 1.78
CA ASP A 90 -17.94 -0.92 1.46
C ASP A 90 -16.84 -0.09 2.13
N ILE A 91 -16.93 1.24 2.09
CA ILE A 91 -15.99 2.14 2.76
C ILE A 91 -15.95 1.83 4.27
N LEU A 92 -17.11 1.76 4.93
CA LEU A 92 -17.18 1.42 6.35
C LEU A 92 -16.61 0.02 6.64
N MET A 93 -16.85 -0.95 5.77
CA MET A 93 -16.28 -2.28 5.91
C MET A 93 -14.76 -2.26 5.81
N PHE A 94 -14.20 -1.54 4.83
CA PHE A 94 -12.75 -1.43 4.65
C PHE A 94 -12.08 -0.67 5.80
N ASP A 95 -12.70 0.41 6.30
CA ASP A 95 -12.19 1.13 7.48
C ASP A 95 -12.09 0.20 8.70
N ASN A 96 -13.14 -0.59 8.97
CA ASN A 96 -13.12 -1.57 10.06
C ASN A 96 -12.06 -2.67 9.85
N GLN A 97 -11.81 -3.09 8.61
CA GLN A 97 -10.75 -4.05 8.29
C GLN A 97 -9.36 -3.46 8.56
N ILE A 98 -9.14 -2.20 8.17
CA ILE A 98 -7.89 -1.48 8.45
C ILE A 98 -7.66 -1.43 9.96
N ASP A 99 -8.66 -0.99 10.74
CA ASP A 99 -8.55 -0.92 12.20
C ASP A 99 -8.23 -2.27 12.83
N THR A 100 -8.88 -3.34 12.35
CA THR A 100 -8.63 -4.71 12.82
C THR A 100 -7.20 -5.15 12.54
N ILE A 101 -6.71 -4.91 11.33
CA ILE A 101 -5.35 -5.28 10.92
C ILE A 101 -4.32 -4.48 11.74
N HIS A 102 -4.54 -3.18 11.95
CA HIS A 102 -3.68 -2.36 12.77
C HIS A 102 -3.63 -2.84 14.23
N ALA A 103 -4.76 -3.25 14.80
CA ALA A 103 -4.80 -3.83 16.13
C ALA A 103 -4.06 -5.17 16.22
N GLN A 104 -4.18 -6.03 15.20
CA GLN A 104 -3.44 -7.29 15.12
C GLN A 104 -1.93 -7.07 15.00
N LEU A 105 -1.51 -6.09 14.22
CA LEU A 105 -0.10 -5.71 14.08
C LEU A 105 0.46 -5.24 15.43
N ALA A 106 -0.22 -4.30 16.09
CA ALA A 106 0.18 -3.82 17.41
C ALA A 106 0.26 -4.93 18.47
N ASN A 107 -0.70 -5.87 18.46
CA ASN A 107 -0.67 -7.02 19.35
C ASN A 107 0.52 -7.94 19.08
N THR A 108 0.86 -8.15 17.80
CA THR A 108 2.02 -8.95 17.40
C THR A 108 3.32 -8.29 17.83
N ASP A 109 3.46 -6.98 17.63
CA ASP A 109 4.63 -6.21 18.06
C ASP A 109 4.81 -6.22 19.58
N ASN A 110 3.70 -6.10 20.33
CA ASN A 110 3.72 -6.22 21.79
C ASN A 110 4.17 -7.60 22.25
N LYS A 111 3.70 -8.67 21.59
CA LYS A 111 4.16 -10.03 21.87
C LYS A 111 5.66 -10.17 21.58
N ILE A 112 6.13 -9.75 20.41
CA ILE A 112 7.55 -9.80 20.05
C ILE A 112 8.39 -9.08 21.12
N THR A 113 7.95 -7.89 21.56
CA THR A 113 8.62 -7.11 22.60
C THR A 113 8.64 -7.84 23.95
N ALA A 114 7.53 -8.46 24.34
CA ALA A 114 7.44 -9.24 25.57
C ALA A 114 8.36 -10.46 25.54
N TRP A 115 8.37 -11.21 24.44
CA TRP A 115 9.29 -12.34 24.24
C TRP A 115 10.75 -11.89 24.23
N ALA A 116 11.05 -10.75 23.60
CA ALA A 116 12.40 -10.19 23.60
C ALA A 116 12.87 -9.87 25.01
N ARG A 117 12.06 -9.21 25.84
CA ARG A 117 12.39 -8.95 27.25
C ARG A 117 12.64 -10.23 28.04
N LEU A 118 11.73 -11.20 27.95
CA LEU A 118 11.89 -12.48 28.66
C LEU A 118 13.18 -13.25 28.31
N ASN A 119 13.66 -13.12 27.06
CA ASN A 119 14.82 -13.87 26.58
C ASN A 119 16.12 -13.05 26.55
N LEU A 120 16.07 -11.74 26.76
CA LEU A 120 17.25 -10.87 26.70
C LEU A 120 17.51 -10.11 28.00
N ASP A 121 16.52 -9.97 28.88
CA ASP A 121 16.72 -9.35 30.19
C ASP A 121 17.56 -10.28 31.07
N ASP A 122 18.55 -9.71 31.74
CA ASP A 122 19.47 -10.48 32.57
C ASP A 122 18.74 -11.13 33.77
N ILE A 123 19.04 -12.39 34.03
CA ILE A 123 18.50 -13.16 35.16
C ILE A 123 19.48 -13.05 36.31
N THR A 124 19.00 -12.70 37.50
CA THR A 124 19.84 -12.65 38.71
C THR A 124 19.69 -13.94 39.51
N ILE A 125 20.75 -14.74 39.61
CA ILE A 125 20.81 -15.97 40.43
C ILE A 125 22.00 -15.83 41.38
N ASP A 126 21.80 -16.09 42.68
CA ASP A 126 22.84 -16.06 43.71
C ASP A 126 23.74 -14.80 43.73
N LYS A 127 23.16 -13.64 43.38
CA LYS A 127 23.78 -12.29 43.25
C LYS A 127 24.66 -12.08 42.02
N GLU A 128 24.65 -13.01 41.06
CA GLU A 128 25.27 -12.84 39.74
C GLU A 128 24.20 -12.59 38.68
N THR A 129 24.52 -11.68 37.75
CA THR A 129 23.63 -11.26 36.66
C THR A 129 24.05 -12.00 35.40
N ILE A 130 23.21 -12.90 34.91
CA ILE A 130 23.52 -13.80 33.78
C ILE A 130 22.54 -13.53 32.65
N LYS A 131 23.05 -13.37 31.42
CA LYS A 131 22.19 -13.28 30.24
C LYS A 131 21.55 -14.64 29.95
N PRO A 132 20.25 -14.69 29.61
CA PRO A 132 19.58 -15.95 29.30
C PRO A 132 20.27 -16.75 28.19
N ILE A 133 20.90 -16.08 27.22
CA ILE A 133 21.64 -16.74 26.13
C ILE A 133 22.92 -17.43 26.60
N ASP A 134 23.63 -16.84 27.56
CA ASP A 134 24.86 -17.41 28.12
C ASP A 134 24.50 -18.61 29.00
N ALA A 135 23.47 -18.48 29.84
CA ALA A 135 22.92 -19.58 30.63
C ALA A 135 22.42 -20.75 29.75
N ALA A 136 21.67 -20.46 28.67
CA ALA A 136 21.20 -21.49 27.75
C ALA A 136 22.35 -22.20 27.01
N THR A 137 23.40 -21.45 26.64
CA THR A 137 24.60 -22.01 26.00
C THR A 137 25.37 -22.91 26.97
N GLU A 138 25.53 -22.49 28.23
CA GLU A 138 26.18 -23.27 29.27
C GLU A 138 25.42 -24.58 29.58
N VAL A 139 24.09 -24.50 29.71
CA VAL A 139 23.21 -25.69 29.88
C VAL A 139 23.31 -26.63 28.68
N ALA A 140 23.34 -26.10 27.45
CA ALA A 140 23.44 -26.91 26.23
C ALA A 140 24.82 -27.60 26.11
N GLN A 141 25.90 -26.94 26.52
CA GLN A 141 27.26 -27.50 26.51
C GLN A 141 27.45 -28.55 27.61
N ASN A 142 26.82 -28.36 28.77
CA ASN A 142 26.94 -29.25 29.93
C ASN A 142 25.80 -30.29 30.03
N ARG A 143 25.15 -30.62 28.91
CA ARG A 143 23.97 -31.50 28.85
C ARG A 143 24.15 -32.86 29.56
N GLN A 144 25.36 -33.42 29.52
CA GLN A 144 25.68 -34.71 30.18
C GLN A 144 25.67 -34.65 31.73
N LEU A 145 25.80 -33.46 32.32
CA LEU A 145 25.69 -33.26 33.78
C LEU A 145 24.23 -33.08 34.23
N ILE A 146 23.32 -32.75 33.30
CA ILE A 146 21.94 -32.32 33.60
C ILE A 146 20.91 -33.44 33.38
N ASP A 147 21.29 -34.55 32.74
CA ASP A 147 20.44 -35.76 32.57
C ASP A 147 19.95 -36.38 33.91
N SER A 148 20.50 -35.93 35.05
CA SER A 148 20.06 -36.35 36.39
C SER A 148 18.96 -35.48 37.01
N PHE A 149 18.59 -34.35 36.41
CA PHE A 149 17.51 -33.48 36.93
C PHE A 149 16.14 -33.96 36.42
N PRO A 150 15.26 -34.45 37.30
CA PRO A 150 13.98 -35.04 36.91
C PRO A 150 12.91 -33.96 36.82
N ASP A 151 13.10 -32.93 35.99
CA ASP A 151 12.06 -31.92 35.81
C ASP A 151 11.29 -32.16 34.51
N LYS A 152 10.05 -32.66 34.65
CA LYS A 152 9.08 -32.70 33.55
C LYS A 152 8.64 -31.27 33.29
N LEU A 153 9.14 -30.69 32.19
CA LEU A 153 8.56 -29.49 31.61
C LEU A 153 7.08 -29.77 31.28
N VAL A 154 6.18 -29.15 32.04
CA VAL A 154 4.72 -29.11 31.79
C VAL A 154 4.40 -27.96 30.85
#